data_AF-A0A2D0J310-F1
#
_entry.id   AF-A0A2D0J310-F1
#
_cell.length_a   1.000
_cell.length_b   1.000
_cell.length_c   1.000
_cell.angle_alpha   90.00
_cell.angle_beta   90.00
_cell.angle_gamma   90.00
#
_symmetry.space_group_name_H-M   'P 1'
#
loop_
_entity.id
_entity.type
_entity.pdbx_description
1 polymer ?
#
loop_
_entity_poly.entity_id
_entity_poly.type
_entity_poly.pdbx_seq_one_letter_code
_entity_poly.pdbx_strand_id
1 'polypeptide(L)'
;MEQLLTKTELPEWFSYPRKFLRIVEQNLLNFDPWIILEGERLRDHYTGLKKRYPYRDIVPFARREDNDDIMCWDKNNPHEVIIIHDFASEGYEYVGKFDSFWDWIRAAVEATIEYDE
;
A
#
# COMPACT_ATOMS: atom_id res chain seq x y z
N MET A 1 -17.11 2.51 -11.36
CA MET A 1 -16.53 2.58 -10.01
C MET A 1 -15.12 3.09 -10.14
N GLU A 2 -14.72 4.06 -9.33
CA GLU A 2 -13.34 4.57 -9.34
C GLU A 2 -12.43 3.56 -8.64
N GLN A 3 -11.37 3.18 -9.36
CA GLN A 3 -10.43 2.14 -8.95
C GLN A 3 -9.56 2.58 -7.77
N LEU A 4 -9.20 3.85 -7.69
CA LEU A 4 -8.38 4.44 -6.63
C LEU A 4 -9.18 5.45 -5.79
N LEU A 5 -8.58 5.92 -4.69
CA LEU A 5 -9.14 7.02 -3.90
C LEU A 5 -9.21 8.30 -4.72
N THR A 6 -10.32 9.02 -4.62
CA THR A 6 -10.54 10.30 -5.28
C THR A 6 -9.78 11.43 -4.61
N LYS A 7 -9.69 12.58 -5.30
CA LYS A 7 -9.13 13.81 -4.70
C LYS A 7 -9.85 14.25 -3.43
N THR A 8 -11.13 13.94 -3.28
CA THR A 8 -11.92 14.26 -2.07
C THR A 8 -11.70 13.27 -0.93
N GLU A 9 -11.24 12.05 -1.23
CA GLU A 9 -10.93 11.03 -0.23
C GLU A 9 -9.47 11.08 0.22
N LEU A 10 -8.56 11.49 -0.68
CA LEU A 10 -7.14 11.61 -0.41
C LEU A 10 -6.84 12.74 0.59
N PRO A 11 -5.82 12.57 1.45
CA PRO A 11 -5.36 13.66 2.29
C PRO A 11 -4.65 14.73 1.46
N GLU A 12 -4.73 15.99 1.88
CA GLU A 12 -4.22 17.16 1.13
C GLU A 12 -2.73 17.06 0.77
N TRP A 13 -1.95 16.36 1.57
CA TRP A 13 -0.50 16.19 1.37
C TRP A 13 -0.14 15.16 0.30
N PHE A 14 -1.10 14.35 -0.17
CA PHE A 14 -0.82 13.20 -1.01
C PHE A 14 -1.38 13.34 -2.43
N SER A 15 -0.57 12.90 -3.39
CA SER A 15 -1.02 12.59 -4.74
C SER A 15 -0.33 11.31 -5.21
N TYR A 16 -1.05 10.46 -5.93
CA TYR A 16 -0.48 9.22 -6.43
C TYR A 16 0.70 9.51 -7.37
N PRO A 17 1.89 8.92 -7.14
CA PRO A 17 3.03 9.10 -8.03
C PRO A 17 2.73 8.57 -9.43
N ARG A 18 3.20 9.25 -10.49
CA ARG A 18 3.01 8.81 -11.88
C ARG A 18 3.47 7.37 -12.14
N LYS A 19 4.52 6.92 -11.45
CA LYS A 19 5.03 5.55 -11.49
C LYS A 19 3.99 4.51 -11.03
N PHE A 20 3.24 4.79 -9.98
CA PHE A 20 2.16 3.94 -9.49
C PHE A 20 0.97 3.96 -10.45
N LEU A 21 0.56 5.16 -10.89
CA LEU A 21 -0.55 5.31 -11.85
C LEU A 21 -0.29 4.54 -13.15
N ARG A 22 0.95 4.51 -13.64
CA ARG A 22 1.33 3.72 -14.81
C ARG A 22 1.04 2.22 -14.63
N ILE A 23 1.33 1.66 -13.45
CA ILE A 23 1.10 0.24 -13.15
C ILE A 23 -0.41 -0.07 -13.12
N VAL A 24 -1.19 0.81 -12.48
CA VAL A 24 -2.66 0.70 -12.44
C VAL A 24 -3.27 0.84 -13.83
N GLU A 25 -2.82 1.81 -14.64
CA GLU A 25 -3.25 2.02 -16.04
C GLU A 25 -2.97 0.79 -16.93
N GLN A 26 -1.94 0.00 -16.59
CA GLN A 26 -1.58 -1.23 -17.30
C GLN A 26 -2.30 -2.48 -16.76
N ASN A 27 -3.17 -2.32 -15.76
CA ASN A 27 -3.87 -3.41 -15.08
C ASN A 27 -2.94 -4.48 -14.47
N LEU A 28 -1.73 -4.06 -14.05
CA LEU A 28 -0.76 -4.89 -13.35
C LEU A 28 -1.02 -4.80 -11.84
N LEU A 29 -2.02 -5.53 -11.35
CA LEU A 29 -2.55 -5.37 -9.99
C LEU A 29 -2.26 -6.54 -9.06
N ASN A 30 -2.03 -7.74 -9.63
CA ASN A 30 -1.83 -8.96 -8.88
C ASN A 30 -0.38 -9.42 -9.06
N PHE A 31 0.34 -9.44 -7.94
CA PHE A 31 1.72 -9.89 -7.79
C PHE A 31 1.75 -10.86 -6.59
N ASP A 32 0.90 -11.90 -6.62
CA ASP A 32 0.71 -12.83 -5.49
C ASP A 32 2.06 -13.15 -4.84
N PRO A 33 2.21 -12.98 -3.51
CA PRO A 33 1.14 -12.73 -2.54
C PRO A 33 0.73 -11.24 -2.41
N TRP A 34 1.34 -10.31 -3.14
CA TRP A 34 1.00 -8.88 -3.10
C TRP A 34 -0.10 -8.50 -4.08
N ILE A 35 -1.13 -7.83 -3.59
CA ILE A 35 -2.24 -7.32 -4.41
C ILE A 35 -2.39 -5.81 -4.22
N ILE A 36 -2.38 -5.06 -5.32
CA ILE A 36 -2.69 -3.64 -5.32
C ILE A 36 -4.16 -3.45 -4.95
N LEU A 37 -4.40 -2.61 -3.95
CA LEU A 37 -5.73 -2.32 -3.42
C LEU A 37 -6.51 -1.41 -4.37
N GLU A 38 -7.76 -1.77 -4.64
CA GLU A 38 -8.67 -0.98 -5.47
C GLU A 38 -10.10 -0.95 -4.91
N GLY A 39 -10.91 -0.02 -5.41
CA GLY A 39 -12.35 0.04 -5.19
C GLY A 39 -12.74 0.19 -3.72
N GLU A 40 -13.71 -0.62 -3.27
CA GLU A 40 -14.14 -0.61 -1.87
C GLU A 40 -13.08 -1.17 -0.93
N ARG A 41 -12.32 -2.19 -1.34
CA ARG A 41 -11.23 -2.76 -0.51
C ARG A 41 -10.20 -1.71 -0.14
N LEU A 42 -9.78 -0.87 -1.09
CA LEU A 42 -8.88 0.24 -0.81
C LEU A 42 -9.46 1.22 0.22
N ARG A 43 -10.75 1.56 0.11
CA ARG A 43 -11.44 2.48 1.03
C ARG A 43 -11.59 1.90 2.43
N ASP A 44 -11.87 0.61 2.51
CA ASP A 44 -11.99 -0.13 3.78
C ASP A 44 -10.65 -0.18 4.50
N HIS A 45 -9.56 -0.52 3.80
CA HIS A 45 -8.22 -0.47 4.38
C HIS A 45 -7.83 0.95 4.78
N TYR A 46 -8.07 1.95 3.92
CA TYR A 46 -7.73 3.34 4.23
C TYR A 46 -8.46 3.84 5.48
N THR A 47 -9.76 3.58 5.58
CA THR A 47 -10.59 3.97 6.73
C THR A 47 -10.23 3.16 7.98
N GLY A 48 -9.95 1.86 7.82
CA GLY A 48 -9.55 0.97 8.91
C GLY A 48 -8.22 1.35 9.54
N LEU A 49 -7.20 1.60 8.71
CA LEU A 49 -5.89 2.05 9.16
C LEU A 49 -5.98 3.39 9.89
N LYS A 50 -6.75 4.36 9.37
CA LYS A 50 -6.94 5.65 10.04
C LYS A 50 -7.62 5.53 11.41
N LYS A 51 -8.47 4.52 11.61
CA LYS A 51 -9.10 4.23 12.91
C LYS A 51 -8.14 3.54 13.89
N ARG A 52 -7.32 2.60 13.40
CA ARG A 52 -6.38 1.82 14.22
C ARG A 52 -5.11 2.58 14.59
N TYR A 53 -4.62 3.41 13.68
CA TYR A 53 -3.38 4.17 13.81
C TYR A 53 -3.63 5.67 13.57
N PRO A 54 -4.42 6.34 14.44
CA PRO A 54 -4.86 7.73 14.24
C PRO A 54 -3.71 8.75 14.18
N TYR A 55 -2.53 8.41 14.70
CA TYR A 55 -1.34 9.28 14.66
C TYR A 55 -0.41 9.01 13.46
N ARG A 56 -0.76 8.07 12.57
CA ARG A 56 -0.02 7.79 11.32
C ARG A 56 -0.69 8.51 10.15
N ASP A 57 0.07 9.34 9.45
CA ASP A 57 -0.34 9.96 8.18
C ASP A 57 0.10 9.07 7.01
N ILE A 58 -0.66 8.01 6.73
CA ILE A 58 -0.33 7.00 5.72
C ILE A 58 -1.48 6.75 4.73
N VAL A 59 -1.16 6.32 3.51
CA VAL A 59 -2.13 5.92 2.48
C VAL A 59 -1.79 4.51 1.98
N PRO A 60 -2.64 3.50 2.18
CA PRO A 60 -2.37 2.14 1.71
C PRO A 60 -2.47 2.06 0.19
N PHE A 61 -1.70 1.15 -0.41
CA PHE A 61 -1.79 0.90 -1.85
C PHE A 61 -1.68 -0.58 -2.24
N ALA A 62 -1.13 -1.45 -1.38
CA ALA A 62 -1.15 -2.89 -1.61
C ALA A 62 -1.30 -3.65 -0.29
N ARG A 63 -1.92 -4.82 -0.34
CA ARG A 63 -1.98 -5.78 0.76
C ARG A 63 -1.25 -7.04 0.38
N ARG A 64 -0.76 -7.77 1.36
CA ARG A 64 -0.34 -9.15 1.19
C ARG A 64 -1.53 -10.08 1.46
N GLU A 65 -1.59 -11.22 0.80
CA GLU A 65 -2.72 -12.17 0.94
C GLU A 65 -2.49 -13.24 2.02
N ASP A 66 -1.24 -13.60 2.27
CA ASP A 66 -0.81 -14.65 3.19
C ASP A 66 -0.62 -14.15 4.63
N ASN A 67 -0.67 -12.83 4.85
CA ASN A 67 -0.63 -12.21 6.17
C ASN A 67 -1.31 -10.82 6.15
N ASP A 68 -1.32 -10.13 7.29
CA ASP A 68 -1.94 -8.81 7.44
C ASP A 68 -1.01 -7.64 7.04
N ASP A 69 0.04 -7.87 6.25
CA ASP A 69 0.95 -6.80 5.84
C ASP A 69 0.34 -5.90 4.78
N ILE A 70 0.49 -4.59 4.96
CA ILE A 70 0.00 -3.54 4.09
C ILE A 70 1.14 -2.61 3.70
N MET A 71 1.28 -2.36 2.41
CA MET A 71 2.16 -1.33 1.88
C MET A 71 1.47 0.02 1.86
N CYS A 72 2.18 1.02 2.37
CA CYS A 72 1.67 2.37 2.54
C CYS A 72 2.66 3.43 2.01
N TRP A 73 2.10 4.51 1.48
CA TRP A 73 2.78 5.78 1.36
C TRP A 73 2.79 6.48 2.73
N ASP A 74 3.90 7.11 3.10
CA ASP A 74 4.06 7.81 4.38
C ASP A 74 4.38 9.28 4.14
N LYS A 75 3.61 10.17 4.78
CA LYS A 75 3.83 11.62 4.73
C LYS A 75 5.22 12.04 5.19
N ASN A 76 5.78 11.34 6.17
CA ASN A 76 7.09 11.68 6.72
C ASN A 76 8.24 11.21 5.83
N ASN A 77 7.98 10.27 4.92
CA ASN A 77 8.97 9.64 4.06
C ASN A 77 8.48 9.59 2.60
N PRO A 78 8.30 10.75 1.92
CA PRO A 78 7.58 10.84 0.64
C PRO A 78 8.26 10.14 -0.55
N HIS A 79 9.53 9.76 -0.42
CA HIS A 79 10.28 9.03 -1.44
C HIS A 79 10.22 7.51 -1.26
N GLU A 80 9.95 7.07 -0.03
CA GLU A 80 9.95 5.68 0.40
C GLU A 80 8.52 5.12 0.39
N VAL A 81 8.41 3.81 0.55
CA VAL A 81 7.15 3.14 0.88
C VAL A 81 7.39 2.24 2.07
N ILE A 82 6.46 2.22 3.01
CA ILE A 82 6.60 1.45 4.25
C ILE A 82 5.69 0.24 4.23
N ILE A 83 6.09 -0.81 4.95
CA ILE A 83 5.26 -1.98 5.23
C ILE A 83 4.85 -1.91 6.70
N ILE A 84 3.55 -2.04 6.94
CA ILE A 84 2.98 -2.18 8.27
C ILE A 84 2.23 -3.51 8.39
N HIS A 85 2.27 -4.13 9.56
CA HIS A 85 1.43 -5.26 9.91
C HIS A 85 0.12 -4.73 10.47
N ASP A 86 -0.96 -4.83 9.68
CA ASP A 86 -2.28 -4.40 10.12
C ASP A 86 -2.74 -5.23 11.34
N PHE A 87 -3.59 -4.64 12.17
CA PHE A 87 -4.04 -5.21 13.46
C PHE A 87 -2.97 -5.40 14.55
N ALA A 88 -1.70 -5.07 14.31
CA ALA A 88 -0.73 -4.91 15.39
C ALA A 88 -1.14 -3.78 16.35
N SER A 89 -0.71 -3.86 17.61
CA SER A 89 -0.88 -2.76 18.56
C SER A 89 -0.20 -1.49 18.07
N GLU A 90 -0.82 -0.33 18.32
CA GLU A 90 -0.28 0.98 17.91
C GLU A 90 1.15 1.18 18.44
N GLY A 91 2.06 1.54 17.54
CA GLY A 91 3.50 1.68 17.77
C GLY A 91 4.33 0.44 17.39
N TYR A 92 3.70 -0.71 17.15
CA TYR A 92 4.37 -1.98 16.79
C TYR A 92 4.08 -2.43 15.36
N GLU A 93 3.24 -1.70 14.63
CA GLU A 93 2.82 -2.06 13.27
C GLU A 93 3.93 -1.93 12.24
N TYR A 94 5.00 -1.18 12.48
CA TYR A 94 6.07 -1.01 11.49
C TYR A 94 6.89 -2.28 11.32
N VAL A 95 6.93 -2.82 10.09
CA VAL A 95 7.70 -4.01 9.73
C VAL A 95 8.99 -3.64 9.00
N GLY A 96 8.97 -2.58 8.20
CA GLY A 96 10.08 -2.24 7.31
C GLY A 96 9.71 -1.21 6.25
N LYS A 97 10.59 -1.05 5.26
CA LYS A 97 10.45 -0.08 4.18
C LYS A 97 11.22 -0.48 2.92
N PHE A 98 10.88 0.18 1.82
CA PHE A 98 11.65 0.23 0.59
C PHE A 98 11.97 1.67 0.23
N ASP A 99 13.18 1.91 -0.29
CA ASP A 99 13.66 3.25 -0.64
C ASP A 99 12.84 3.89 -1.78
N SER A 100 12.10 3.08 -2.53
CA SER A 100 11.14 3.55 -3.51
C SER A 100 10.06 2.52 -3.86
N PHE A 101 8.96 2.99 -4.43
CA PHE A 101 7.95 2.14 -5.06
C PHE A 101 8.51 1.12 -6.08
N TRP A 102 9.58 1.47 -6.82
CA TRP A 102 10.14 0.53 -7.79
C TRP A 102 10.93 -0.58 -7.11
N ASP A 103 11.56 -0.29 -5.97
CA ASP A 103 12.23 -1.30 -5.16
C ASP A 103 11.19 -2.27 -4.57
N TRP A 104 10.04 -1.74 -4.12
CA TRP A 104 8.90 -2.58 -3.74
C TRP A 104 8.36 -3.41 -4.92
N ILE A 105 8.15 -2.83 -6.11
CA ILE A 105 7.68 -3.59 -7.29
C ILE A 105 8.62 -4.74 -7.62
N ARG A 106 9.94 -4.52 -7.57
CA ARG A 106 10.91 -5.61 -7.80
C ARG A 106 10.71 -6.71 -6.75
N ALA A 107 10.63 -6.35 -5.47
CA ALA A 107 10.41 -7.31 -4.40
C ALA A 107 9.07 -8.05 -4.52
N ALA A 108 8.01 -7.39 -4.95
CA ALA A 108 6.71 -8.00 -5.18
C ALA A 108 6.77 -9.04 -6.32
N VAL A 109 7.49 -8.73 -7.41
CA VAL A 109 7.71 -9.68 -8.52
C VAL A 109 8.57 -10.87 -8.08
N GLU A 110 9.63 -10.65 -7.31
CA GLU A 110 10.43 -11.75 -6.75
C GLU A 110 9.56 -12.64 -5.84
N ALA A 111 8.74 -12.04 -4.99
CA ALA A 111 7.80 -12.79 -4.15
C ALA A 111 6.80 -13.60 -4.99
N THR A 112 6.37 -13.11 -6.16
CA THR A 112 5.55 -13.89 -7.11
C THR A 112 6.26 -15.09 -7.68
N ILE A 113 7.56 -15.00 -7.93
CA ILE A 113 8.35 -16.14 -8.39
C ILE A 113 8.46 -17.19 -7.28
N GLU A 114 8.64 -16.74 -6.03
CA GLU A 114 8.81 -17.61 -4.86
C GLU A 114 7.50 -18.24 -4.34
N TYR A 115 6.34 -17.61 -4.57
CA TYR A 115 5.06 -18.04 -3.97
C TYR A 115 4.53 -19.38 -4.47
N ASP A 116 4.92 -19.78 -5.68
CA ASP A 116 4.51 -21.04 -6.32
C ASP A 116 5.51 -22.20 -6.07
N GLU A 117 6.58 -21.99 -5.28
CA GLU A 117 7.50 -23.05 -4.82
C GLU A 117 7.07 -23.66 -3.47
#